data_AF-A0A8T7H893-F1
#
_entry.id   AF-A0A8T7H893-F1
#
_cell.length_a   1.000
_cell.length_b   1.000
_cell.length_c   1.000
_cell.angle_alpha   90.00
_cell.angle_beta   90.00
_cell.angle_gamma   90.00
#
_symmetry.space_group_name_H-M   'P 1'
#
loop_
_entity.id
_entity.type
_entity.pdbx_description
1 polymer ?
#
loop_
_entity_poly.entity_id
_entity_poly.type
_entity_poly.pdbx_seq_one_letter_code
_entity_poly.pdbx_strand_id
1 'polypeptide(L)'
;MGRRKKLAFKLNPEWMLKEPLDFEYNKYTLLDYIQKCEERLDKFEIYPDFVEISLHLANLQSLDKENTLLLTNKKFGSYDDEIMLKDLYPKKPRDLSDEEGYELEKTIKYSNDKLFDAFNLAKSVWNIVFDSVELSIKKNKEHLALGSGYIFYYRKLDNKIYVWEYEIKKKIGEKDVNQTHITKMYENIPDSTTLVSIIEEYSKFNKTDYYKGLPVFEMVCNQDFPMDEAIVPIMKRKLMSYIFQIVNINKTKNFDSKI
;
A
#
# COMPACT_ATOMS: atom_id res chain seq x y z
N MET A 1 -16.08 -17.80 -3.90
CA MET A 1 -15.46 -16.76 -3.05
C MET A 1 -14.58 -17.44 -2.01
N GLY A 2 -13.26 -17.47 -2.21
CA GLY A 2 -12.33 -18.02 -1.22
C GLY A 2 -12.30 -17.15 0.04
N ARG A 3 -12.26 -17.77 1.22
CA ARG A 3 -11.99 -17.07 2.49
C ARG A 3 -10.71 -16.24 2.32
N ARG A 4 -10.81 -14.91 2.31
CA ARG A 4 -9.62 -14.03 2.42
C ARG A 4 -8.88 -14.42 3.70
N LYS A 5 -7.64 -14.89 3.58
CA LYS A 5 -6.76 -15.08 4.76
C LYS A 5 -6.71 -13.73 5.48
N LYS A 6 -6.80 -13.73 6.81
CA LYS A 6 -6.54 -12.51 7.59
C LYS A 6 -5.09 -12.11 7.31
N LEU A 7 -4.90 -10.95 6.69
CA LEU A 7 -3.58 -10.31 6.63
C LEU A 7 -3.23 -9.90 8.07
N ALA A 8 -2.21 -10.56 8.61
CA ALA A 8 -1.64 -10.29 9.91
C ALA A 8 -0.14 -10.09 9.72
N PHE A 9 0.46 -9.26 10.56
CA PHE A 9 1.91 -9.06 10.56
C PHE A 9 2.62 -10.40 10.71
N LYS A 10 3.64 -10.64 9.88
CA LYS A 10 4.46 -11.85 9.95
C LYS A 10 5.31 -11.86 11.21
N LEU A 11 5.78 -10.68 11.62
CA LEU A 11 6.49 -10.46 12.86
C LEU A 11 5.64 -9.57 13.77
N ASN A 12 5.41 -10.00 15.01
CA ASN A 12 4.66 -9.20 15.98
C ASN A 12 5.37 -7.84 16.15
N PRO A 13 4.69 -6.69 16.01
CA PRO A 13 5.30 -5.37 16.24
C PRO A 13 6.01 -5.22 17.59
N GLU A 14 5.63 -6.01 18.59
CA GLU A 14 6.21 -6.03 19.95
C GLU A 14 7.31 -7.08 20.14
N TRP A 15 7.82 -7.71 19.06
CA TRP A 15 8.76 -8.83 19.14
C TRP A 15 9.98 -8.57 20.03
N MET A 16 10.51 -7.34 20.02
CA MET A 16 11.67 -6.92 20.82
C MET A 16 11.42 -6.89 22.33
N LEU A 17 10.15 -6.79 22.74
CA LEU A 17 9.72 -6.63 24.14
C LEU A 17 9.05 -7.90 24.69
N LYS A 18 9.14 -9.02 23.96
CA LYS A 18 8.57 -10.29 24.40
C LYS A 18 9.35 -10.82 25.61
N GLU A 19 8.63 -11.36 26.59
CA GLU A 19 9.23 -12.00 27.75
C GLU A 19 9.62 -13.47 27.47
N PRO A 20 10.78 -13.95 27.95
CA PRO A 20 11.87 -13.15 28.54
C PRO A 20 12.60 -12.31 27.47
N LEU A 21 13.11 -11.14 27.88
CA LEU A 21 13.84 -10.25 26.97
C LEU A 21 15.26 -10.80 26.77
N ASP A 22 15.50 -11.38 25.61
CA ASP A 22 16.73 -12.09 25.28
C ASP A 22 17.21 -11.70 23.88
N PHE A 23 18.45 -11.20 23.79
CA PHE A 23 19.04 -10.74 22.54
C PHE A 23 19.15 -11.85 21.50
N GLU A 24 19.60 -13.05 21.88
CA GLU A 24 19.84 -14.13 20.91
C GLU A 24 18.52 -14.60 20.30
N TYR A 25 17.47 -14.80 21.11
CA TYR A 25 16.13 -15.11 20.64
C TYR A 25 15.60 -14.04 19.68
N ASN A 26 15.73 -12.78 20.05
CA ASN A 26 15.30 -11.65 19.23
C ASN A 26 16.06 -11.58 17.90
N LYS A 27 17.38 -11.78 17.93
CA LYS A 27 18.24 -11.82 16.76
C LYS A 27 17.82 -12.91 15.78
N TYR A 28 17.60 -14.15 16.23
CA TYR A 28 17.16 -15.23 15.32
C TYR A 28 15.73 -15.01 14.82
N THR A 29 14.85 -14.47 15.67
CA THR A 29 13.48 -14.10 15.28
C THR A 29 13.50 -13.08 14.14
N LEU A 30 14.36 -12.07 14.23
CA LEU A 30 14.51 -11.07 13.18
C LEU A 30 15.10 -11.64 11.90
N LEU A 31 16.14 -12.47 12.01
CA LEU A 31 16.81 -13.07 10.84
C LEU A 31 15.84 -13.97 10.04
N ASP A 32 15.05 -14.80 10.72
CA ASP A 32 14.01 -15.63 10.09
C ASP A 32 12.94 -14.76 9.39
N TYR A 33 12.52 -13.66 10.02
CA TYR A 33 11.60 -12.71 9.40
C TYR A 33 12.18 -12.05 8.15
N ILE A 34 13.41 -11.52 8.23
CA ILE A 34 14.08 -10.85 7.12
C ILE A 34 14.24 -11.82 5.94
N GLN A 35 14.70 -13.04 6.19
CA GLN A 35 14.86 -14.06 5.15
C GLN A 35 13.55 -14.30 4.39
N LYS A 36 12.42 -14.44 5.09
CA LYS A 36 11.11 -14.63 4.47
C LYS A 36 10.64 -13.42 3.66
N CYS A 37 11.04 -12.22 4.05
CA CYS A 37 10.78 -11.00 3.28
C CYS A 37 11.64 -10.95 2.02
N GLU A 38 12.94 -11.26 2.13
CA GLU A 38 13.86 -11.28 0.98
C GLU A 38 13.40 -12.27 -0.10
N GLU A 39 13.02 -13.50 0.28
CA GLU A 39 12.50 -14.52 -0.65
C GLU A 39 11.24 -14.08 -1.43
N ARG A 40 10.46 -13.15 -0.87
CA ARG A 40 9.28 -12.56 -1.51
C ARG A 40 9.65 -11.37 -2.37
N LEU A 41 10.57 -10.53 -1.91
CA LEU A 41 11.09 -9.40 -2.68
C LEU A 41 11.79 -9.88 -3.96
N ASP A 42 12.48 -11.03 -3.94
CA ASP A 42 13.05 -11.67 -5.12
C ASP A 42 12.00 -12.01 -6.20
N LYS A 43 10.73 -12.19 -5.78
CA LYS A 43 9.58 -12.45 -6.66
C LYS A 43 8.78 -11.18 -6.96
N PHE A 44 9.29 -10.01 -6.57
CA PHE A 44 8.60 -8.72 -6.61
C PHE A 44 7.30 -8.68 -5.80
N GLU A 45 7.13 -9.56 -4.80
CA GLU A 45 5.99 -9.54 -3.88
C GLU A 45 6.22 -8.49 -2.78
N ILE A 46 6.06 -7.20 -3.13
CA ILE A 46 6.45 -6.07 -2.28
C ILE A 46 5.54 -5.90 -1.06
N TYR A 47 4.24 -6.09 -1.24
CA TYR A 47 3.24 -5.93 -0.18
C TYR A 47 2.83 -7.28 0.43
N PRO A 48 2.59 -7.36 1.75
CA PRO A 48 2.61 -6.26 2.73
C PRO A 48 4.01 -5.93 3.27
N ASP A 49 5.04 -6.70 2.88
CA ASP A 49 6.38 -6.72 3.48
C ASP A 49 7.03 -5.35 3.60
N PHE A 50 6.90 -4.51 2.56
CA PHE A 50 7.43 -3.14 2.59
C PHE A 50 6.83 -2.31 3.74
N VAL A 51 5.55 -2.49 4.04
CA VAL A 51 4.86 -1.81 5.14
C VAL A 51 5.33 -2.35 6.48
N GLU A 52 5.44 -3.68 6.62
CA GLU A 52 5.89 -4.32 7.86
C GLU A 52 7.33 -3.95 8.21
N ILE A 53 8.25 -4.04 7.23
CA ILE A 53 9.66 -3.63 7.38
C ILE A 53 9.75 -2.15 7.80
N SER A 54 8.98 -1.27 7.14
CA SER A 54 8.94 0.16 7.48
C SER A 54 8.50 0.39 8.92
N LEU A 55 7.47 -0.33 9.39
CA LEU A 55 6.98 -0.22 10.76
C LEU A 55 8.00 -0.72 11.78
N HIS A 56 8.65 -1.87 11.53
CA HIS A 56 9.66 -2.41 12.44
C HIS A 56 10.90 -1.51 12.53
N LEU A 57 11.35 -0.95 11.40
CA LEU A 57 12.45 0.01 11.38
C LEU A 57 12.08 1.29 12.15
N ALA A 58 10.87 1.82 11.96
CA ALA A 58 10.39 2.97 12.72
C ALA A 58 10.31 2.68 14.23
N ASN A 59 9.87 1.47 14.61
CA ASN A 59 9.82 1.04 16.01
C ASN A 59 11.19 0.95 16.67
N LEU A 60 12.21 0.47 15.96
CA LEU A 60 13.58 0.50 16.47
C LEU A 60 14.05 1.93 16.75
N GLN A 61 13.82 2.83 15.80
CA GLN A 61 14.24 4.23 15.93
C GLN A 61 13.46 4.98 17.03
N SER A 62 12.17 4.68 17.19
CA SER A 62 11.32 5.29 18.22
C SER A 62 11.65 4.74 19.61
N LEU A 63 11.96 3.45 19.76
CA LEU A 63 12.43 2.89 21.02
C LEU A 63 13.78 3.47 21.45
N ASP A 64 14.72 3.57 20.51
CA ASP A 64 16.06 4.10 20.78
C ASP A 64 16.02 5.58 21.25
N LYS A 65 15.18 6.41 20.62
CA LYS A 65 15.17 7.86 20.86
C LYS A 65 14.15 8.32 21.90
N GLU A 66 12.99 7.68 21.93
CA GLU A 66 11.81 8.16 22.65
C GLU A 66 11.28 7.13 23.65
N ASN A 67 11.94 5.97 23.75
CA ASN A 67 11.49 4.82 24.54
C ASN A 67 9.99 4.52 24.32
N THR A 68 9.58 4.53 23.05
CA THR A 68 8.18 4.39 22.63
C THR A 68 8.09 3.44 21.45
N LEU A 69 7.04 2.61 21.43
CA LEU A 69 6.71 1.71 20.34
C LEU A 69 5.51 2.25 19.57
N LEU A 70 5.56 2.21 18.24
CA LEU A 70 4.45 2.58 17.37
C LEU A 70 3.65 1.33 17.00
N LEU A 71 2.38 1.31 17.39
CA LEU A 71 1.46 0.19 17.13
C LEU A 71 0.28 0.64 16.27
N THR A 72 -0.40 -0.31 15.65
CA THR A 72 -1.63 -0.06 14.90
C THR A 72 -2.70 -1.09 15.20
N ASN A 73 -3.94 -0.62 15.28
CA ASN A 73 -5.14 -1.48 15.38
C ASN A 73 -5.81 -1.63 14.01
N LYS A 74 -5.17 -1.17 12.94
CA LYS A 74 -5.69 -1.26 11.58
C LYS A 74 -5.81 -2.73 11.18
N LYS A 75 -7.01 -3.10 10.74
CA LYS A 75 -7.26 -4.42 10.15
C LYS A 75 -7.02 -4.31 8.64
N PHE A 76 -6.03 -5.05 8.15
CA PHE A 76 -5.74 -5.14 6.73
C PHE A 76 -6.75 -6.09 6.07
N GLY A 77 -7.59 -5.53 5.20
CA GLY A 77 -8.52 -6.26 4.35
C GLY A 77 -7.93 -6.64 3.00
N SER A 78 -6.82 -6.02 2.60
CA SER A 78 -6.14 -6.22 1.32
C SER A 78 -4.65 -5.84 1.39
N TYR A 79 -3.86 -6.29 0.42
CA TYR A 79 -2.42 -6.01 0.30
C TYR A 79 -2.12 -4.52 0.05
N ASP A 80 -3.08 -3.77 -0.50
CA ASP A 80 -2.99 -2.35 -0.83
C ASP A 80 -3.48 -1.40 0.30
N ASP A 81 -3.73 -1.94 1.49
CA ASP A 81 -4.10 -1.14 2.66
C ASP A 81 -2.86 -0.43 3.23
N GLU A 82 -2.79 0.88 3.01
CA GLU A 82 -1.69 1.71 3.49
C GLU A 82 -1.79 1.97 4.99
N ILE A 83 -0.68 2.08 5.73
CA ILE A 83 -0.68 2.59 7.10
C ILE A 83 -0.37 4.09 7.07
N MET A 84 -1.24 4.92 7.62
CA MET A 84 -0.99 6.35 7.81
C MET A 84 -0.42 6.63 9.20
N LEU A 85 0.31 7.73 9.39
CA LEU A 85 0.82 8.13 10.71
C LEU A 85 -0.28 8.21 11.79
N LYS A 86 -1.46 8.71 11.43
CA LYS A 86 -2.64 8.74 12.32
C LYS A 86 -3.24 7.37 12.66
N ASP A 87 -2.90 6.34 11.88
CA ASP A 87 -3.31 4.96 12.16
C ASP A 87 -2.35 4.30 13.17
N LEU A 88 -1.27 5.00 13.53
CA LEU A 88 -0.31 4.61 14.56
C LEU A 88 -0.65 5.28 15.89
N TYR A 89 -0.46 4.55 16.98
CA TYR A 89 -0.50 5.09 18.33
C TYR A 89 0.77 4.70 19.09
N PRO A 90 1.32 5.61 19.92
CA PRO A 90 2.46 5.31 20.75
C PRO A 90 2.06 4.42 21.93
N LYS A 91 2.91 3.45 22.26
CA LYS A 91 2.82 2.61 23.45
C LYS A 91 4.19 2.64 24.15
N LYS A 92 4.20 3.04 25.42
CA LYS A 92 5.43 2.94 26.23
C LYS A 92 5.68 1.47 26.60
N PRO A 93 6.95 1.00 26.57
CA PRO A 93 7.33 -0.27 27.15
C PRO A 93 6.99 -0.33 28.64
N ARG A 94 6.95 -1.54 29.19
CA ARG A 94 6.92 -1.73 30.64
C ARG A 94 8.25 -1.29 31.26
N ASP A 95 8.26 -1.15 32.58
CA ASP A 95 9.51 -0.97 33.30
C ASP A 95 10.41 -2.21 33.09
N LEU A 96 11.65 -1.94 32.68
CA LEU A 96 12.68 -2.95 32.43
C LEU A 96 13.66 -2.93 33.60
N SER A 97 14.13 -4.11 34.00
CA SER A 97 15.33 -4.22 34.84
C SER A 97 16.58 -3.80 34.07
N ASP A 98 17.68 -3.54 34.78
CA ASP A 98 18.97 -3.17 34.14
C ASP A 98 19.44 -4.26 33.16
N GLU A 99 19.25 -5.54 33.49
CA GLU A 99 19.59 -6.67 32.64
C GLU A 99 18.75 -6.69 31.35
N GLU A 100 17.43 -6.50 31.48
CA GLU A 100 16.52 -6.44 30.32
C GLU A 100 16.78 -5.20 29.46
N GLY A 101 17.12 -4.06 30.07
CA GLY A 101 17.53 -2.86 29.35
C GLY A 101 18.77 -3.10 28.48
N TYR A 102 19.76 -3.81 29.03
CA TYR A 102 20.99 -4.16 28.31
C TYR A 102 20.74 -5.13 27.14
N GLU A 103 19.89 -6.14 27.34
CA GLU A 103 19.50 -7.07 26.27
C GLU A 103 18.68 -6.38 25.17
N LEU A 104 17.85 -5.40 25.53
CA LEU A 104 17.09 -4.60 24.57
C LEU A 104 18.01 -3.68 23.77
N GLU A 105 18.99 -3.02 24.40
CA GLU A 105 19.95 -2.16 23.71
C GLU A 105 20.76 -2.94 22.67
N LYS A 106 21.24 -4.15 23.02
CA LYS A 106 21.88 -5.06 22.06
C LYS A 106 20.96 -5.41 20.90
N THR A 107 19.70 -5.74 21.21
CA THR A 107 18.67 -6.05 20.21
C THR A 107 18.50 -4.88 19.25
N ILE A 108 18.30 -3.67 19.77
CA ILE A 108 18.07 -2.47 18.96
C ILE A 108 19.27 -2.20 18.05
N LYS A 109 20.48 -2.17 18.62
CA LYS A 109 21.71 -1.87 17.89
C LYS A 109 21.96 -2.85 16.74
N TYR A 110 21.85 -4.15 17.01
CA TYR A 110 22.05 -5.18 15.98
C TYR A 110 20.95 -5.12 14.91
N SER A 111 19.70 -4.94 15.33
CA SER A 111 18.53 -5.05 14.46
C SER A 111 18.35 -3.84 13.56
N ASN A 112 18.81 -2.66 13.99
CA ASN A 112 18.70 -1.42 13.21
C ASN A 112 19.43 -1.54 11.87
N ASP A 113 20.67 -2.02 11.87
CA ASP A 113 21.43 -2.18 10.63
C ASP A 113 20.77 -3.20 9.70
N LYS A 114 20.31 -4.34 10.25
CA LYS A 114 19.66 -5.40 9.47
C LYS A 114 18.32 -4.96 8.85
N LEU A 115 17.47 -4.28 9.62
CA LEU A 115 16.20 -3.78 9.08
C LEU A 115 16.39 -2.60 8.14
N PHE A 116 17.43 -1.79 8.33
CA PHE A 116 17.78 -0.72 7.40
C PHE A 116 18.20 -1.28 6.03
N ASP A 117 19.04 -2.33 6.02
CA ASP A 117 19.42 -3.03 4.79
C ASP A 117 18.20 -3.66 4.09
N ALA A 118 17.37 -4.40 4.83
CA ALA A 118 16.14 -4.99 4.31
C ALA A 118 15.16 -3.92 3.76
N PHE A 119 15.05 -2.77 4.43
CA PHE A 119 14.24 -1.64 3.97
C PHE A 119 14.77 -1.07 2.66
N ASN A 120 16.09 -0.90 2.52
CA ASN A 120 16.68 -0.38 1.29
C ASN A 120 16.52 -1.35 0.12
N LEU A 121 16.63 -2.66 0.37
CA LEU A 121 16.31 -3.68 -0.63
C LEU A 121 14.84 -3.56 -1.07
N ALA A 122 13.91 -3.60 -0.11
CA ALA A 122 12.48 -3.50 -0.40
C ALA A 122 12.12 -2.21 -1.14
N LYS A 123 12.73 -1.08 -0.76
CA LYS A 123 12.57 0.23 -1.43
C LYS A 123 13.08 0.19 -2.86
N SER A 124 14.18 -0.48 -3.11
CA SER A 124 14.76 -0.61 -4.45
C SER A 124 13.84 -1.43 -5.36
N VAL A 125 13.33 -2.57 -4.87
CA VAL A 125 12.33 -3.38 -5.58
C VAL A 125 11.04 -2.57 -5.81
N TRP A 126 10.57 -1.83 -4.81
CA TRP A 126 9.42 -0.95 -4.92
C TRP A 126 9.59 0.10 -6.03
N ASN A 127 10.77 0.74 -6.11
CA ASN A 127 11.08 1.73 -7.15
C ASN A 127 11.06 1.09 -8.55
N ILE A 128 11.63 -0.11 -8.72
CA ILE A 128 11.62 -0.83 -10.00
C ILE A 128 10.19 -1.04 -10.49
N VAL A 129 9.30 -1.54 -9.63
CA VAL A 129 7.90 -1.75 -9.99
C VAL A 129 7.20 -0.42 -10.24
N PHE A 130 7.44 0.58 -9.38
CA PHE A 130 6.84 1.90 -9.54
C PHE A 130 7.23 2.53 -10.88
N ASP A 131 8.48 2.50 -11.30
CA ASP A 131 8.93 3.10 -12.55
C ASP A 131 8.45 2.33 -13.79
N SER A 132 8.23 1.02 -13.63
CA SER A 132 7.73 0.15 -14.70
C SER A 132 6.21 0.23 -14.93
N VAL A 133 5.47 0.86 -14.02
CA VAL A 133 4.01 1.06 -14.14
C VAL A 133 3.72 2.49 -14.61
N GLU A 134 3.02 2.62 -15.73
CA GLU A 134 2.54 3.89 -16.25
C GLU A 134 1.02 3.97 -16.15
N LEU A 135 0.50 5.14 -15.77
CA LEU A 135 -0.93 5.40 -15.69
C LEU A 135 -1.26 6.66 -16.48
N SER A 136 -2.13 6.55 -17.47
CA SER A 136 -2.51 7.66 -18.35
C SER A 136 -4.02 7.82 -18.40
N ILE A 137 -4.50 9.06 -18.30
CA ILE A 137 -5.93 9.33 -18.47
C ILE A 137 -6.31 9.33 -19.95
N LYS A 138 -7.37 8.62 -20.30
CA LYS A 138 -7.86 8.50 -21.69
C LYS A 138 -9.17 9.24 -21.92
N LYS A 139 -10.03 9.34 -20.91
CA LYS A 139 -11.33 10.01 -21.02
C LYS A 139 -11.68 10.80 -19.78
N ASN A 140 -12.50 11.84 -19.97
CA ASN A 140 -13.21 12.61 -18.94
C ASN A 140 -12.31 13.20 -17.85
N LYS A 141 -11.23 13.89 -18.25
CA LYS A 141 -10.24 14.48 -17.33
C LYS A 141 -10.83 15.58 -16.45
N GLU A 142 -11.80 16.30 -16.97
CA GLU A 142 -12.56 17.34 -16.30
C GLU A 142 -13.36 16.82 -15.08
N HIS A 143 -13.66 15.51 -15.05
CA HIS A 143 -14.44 14.89 -13.96
C HIS A 143 -13.58 14.21 -12.88
N LEU A 144 -12.26 14.44 -12.87
CA LEU A 144 -11.37 13.86 -11.84
C LEU A 144 -11.75 14.25 -10.41
N ALA A 145 -12.34 15.43 -10.22
CA ALA A 145 -12.78 15.91 -8.92
C ALA A 145 -13.93 15.07 -8.31
N LEU A 146 -14.63 14.24 -9.10
CA LEU A 146 -15.65 13.32 -8.60
C LEU A 146 -15.07 12.21 -7.71
N GLY A 147 -13.75 11.97 -7.79
CA GLY A 147 -13.07 10.97 -6.98
C GLY A 147 -13.46 9.52 -7.29
N SER A 148 -14.12 9.27 -8.42
CA SER A 148 -14.53 7.93 -8.86
C SER A 148 -14.22 7.75 -10.34
N GLY A 149 -14.03 6.51 -10.79
CA GLY A 149 -13.75 6.21 -12.19
C GLY A 149 -13.26 4.80 -12.44
N TYR A 150 -12.65 4.59 -13.59
CA TYR A 150 -12.23 3.26 -14.07
C TYR A 150 -10.76 3.23 -14.44
N ILE A 151 -10.14 2.07 -14.23
CA ILE A 151 -8.79 1.76 -14.72
C ILE A 151 -8.87 0.46 -15.52
N PHE A 152 -8.30 0.44 -16.72
CA PHE A 152 -8.11 -0.80 -17.47
C PHE A 152 -6.62 -1.08 -17.69
N TYR A 153 -6.28 -2.36 -17.71
CA TYR A 153 -4.93 -2.86 -17.96
C TYR A 153 -5.02 -4.07 -18.88
N TYR A 154 -4.40 -3.98 -20.05
CA TYR A 154 -4.17 -5.16 -20.88
C TYR A 154 -2.79 -5.75 -20.55
N ARG A 155 -2.80 -6.93 -19.93
CA ARG A 155 -1.59 -7.66 -19.59
C ARG A 155 -1.26 -8.64 -20.71
N LYS A 156 -0.11 -8.41 -21.35
CA LYS A 156 0.33 -9.20 -22.50
C LYS A 156 0.73 -10.63 -22.12
N LEU A 157 1.32 -10.82 -20.93
CA LEU A 157 1.84 -12.11 -20.48
C LEU A 157 0.78 -13.21 -20.47
N ASP A 158 -0.38 -12.93 -19.87
CA ASP A 158 -1.49 -13.87 -19.75
C ASP A 158 -2.60 -13.62 -20.79
N ASN A 159 -2.38 -12.66 -21.70
CA ASN A 159 -3.35 -12.20 -22.68
C ASN A 159 -4.72 -11.91 -22.03
N LYS A 160 -4.74 -11.09 -20.98
CA LYS A 160 -5.95 -10.72 -20.25
C LYS A 160 -6.14 -9.21 -20.15
N ILE A 161 -7.41 -8.81 -20.18
CA ILE A 161 -7.86 -7.47 -19.85
C ILE A 161 -8.39 -7.51 -18.42
N TYR A 162 -7.84 -6.62 -17.60
CA TYR A 162 -8.30 -6.36 -16.26
C TYR A 162 -8.96 -4.99 -16.23
N VAL A 163 -10.11 -4.89 -15.57
CA VAL A 163 -10.77 -3.60 -15.34
C VAL A 163 -11.15 -3.47 -13.88
N TRP A 164 -10.83 -2.31 -13.33
CA TRP A 164 -11.19 -1.91 -11.97
C TRP A 164 -12.03 -0.65 -11.99
N GLU A 165 -12.91 -0.54 -11.01
CA GLU A 165 -13.52 0.71 -10.59
C GLU A 165 -12.79 1.23 -9.35
N TYR A 166 -12.59 2.55 -9.26
CA TYR A 166 -12.04 3.20 -8.09
C TYR A 166 -13.02 4.21 -7.50
N GLU A 167 -12.93 4.40 -6.19
CA GLU A 167 -13.73 5.38 -5.45
C GLU A 167 -12.93 5.94 -4.26
N ILE A 168 -12.79 7.26 -4.19
CA ILE A 168 -12.14 8.01 -3.12
C ILE A 168 -13.24 8.47 -2.16
N LYS A 169 -13.38 7.78 -1.03
CA LYS A 169 -14.35 8.13 0.00
C LYS A 169 -13.69 8.88 1.14
N LYS A 170 -14.40 9.86 1.70
CA LYS A 170 -14.06 10.33 3.04
C LYS A 170 -14.38 9.23 4.04
N LYS A 171 -13.44 8.91 4.93
CA LYS A 171 -13.68 7.93 5.99
C LYS A 171 -14.72 8.51 6.97
N ILE A 172 -15.79 7.76 7.23
CA ILE A 172 -16.86 8.17 8.14
C ILE A 172 -16.26 8.41 9.54
N GLY A 173 -16.45 9.60 10.10
CA GLY A 173 -15.96 9.98 11.43
C GLY A 173 -14.56 10.62 11.48
N GLU A 174 -13.82 10.69 10.37
CA GLU A 174 -12.50 11.34 10.32
C GLU A 174 -12.53 12.53 9.35
N LYS A 175 -12.25 13.74 9.86
CA LYS A 175 -12.03 14.92 9.00
C LYS A 175 -10.71 14.73 8.25
N ASP A 176 -10.71 15.05 6.96
CA ASP A 176 -9.54 15.11 6.07
C ASP A 176 -8.86 13.79 5.66
N VAL A 177 -9.55 12.65 5.83
CA VAL A 177 -9.01 11.35 5.43
C VAL A 177 -9.77 10.77 4.25
N ASN A 178 -9.09 10.73 3.11
CA ASN A 178 -9.57 10.08 1.90
C ASN A 178 -9.05 8.63 1.86
N GLN A 179 -9.96 7.67 1.72
CA GLN A 179 -9.62 6.27 1.49
C GLN A 179 -10.04 5.89 0.07
N THR A 180 -9.05 5.42 -0.69
CA THR A 180 -9.24 4.94 -2.05
C THR A 180 -9.58 3.46 -2.01
N HIS A 181 -10.71 3.13 -2.58
CA HIS A 181 -11.16 1.76 -2.78
C HIS A 181 -10.99 1.45 -4.26
N ILE A 182 -10.34 0.32 -4.56
CA ILE A 182 -10.22 -0.19 -5.92
C ILE A 182 -10.83 -1.58 -5.92
N THR A 183 -11.79 -1.83 -6.81
CA THR A 183 -12.45 -3.13 -6.95
C THR A 183 -12.29 -3.64 -8.36
N LYS A 184 -11.76 -4.85 -8.51
CA LYS A 184 -11.72 -5.52 -9.82
C LYS A 184 -13.15 -5.88 -10.22
N MET A 185 -13.59 -5.37 -11.36
CA MET A 185 -14.94 -5.61 -11.88
C MET A 185 -14.95 -6.58 -13.06
N TYR A 186 -13.83 -6.69 -13.79
CA TYR A 186 -13.73 -7.56 -14.96
C TYR A 186 -12.32 -8.15 -15.10
N GLU A 187 -12.25 -9.41 -15.54
CA GLU A 187 -11.05 -10.11 -15.93
C GLU A 187 -11.42 -11.14 -17.01
N ASN A 188 -10.89 -10.98 -18.23
CA ASN A 188 -11.10 -11.95 -19.30
C ASN A 188 -10.03 -11.83 -20.39
N ILE A 189 -9.98 -12.81 -21.30
CA ILE A 189 -9.19 -12.73 -22.52
C ILE A 189 -9.80 -11.65 -23.44
N PRO A 190 -8.98 -10.84 -24.17
CA PRO A 190 -9.51 -9.91 -25.16
C PRO A 190 -10.41 -10.59 -26.18
N ASP A 191 -11.62 -10.07 -26.34
CA ASP A 191 -12.60 -10.46 -27.34
C ASP A 191 -13.16 -9.18 -28.02
N SER A 192 -14.32 -9.28 -28.69
CA SER A 192 -14.98 -8.11 -29.27
C SER A 192 -15.66 -7.20 -28.24
N THR A 193 -15.59 -7.52 -26.94
CA THR A 193 -16.23 -6.75 -25.88
C THR A 193 -15.48 -5.44 -25.68
N THR A 194 -16.23 -4.34 -25.72
CA THR A 194 -15.66 -3.00 -25.54
C THR A 194 -15.56 -2.63 -24.06
N LEU A 195 -14.66 -1.70 -23.71
CA LEU A 195 -14.62 -1.14 -22.36
C LEU A 195 -15.96 -0.53 -21.93
N VAL A 196 -16.71 0.05 -22.88
CA VAL A 196 -18.03 0.63 -22.61
C VAL A 196 -19.00 -0.46 -22.18
N SER A 197 -19.12 -1.55 -22.94
CA SER A 197 -20.01 -2.67 -22.57
C SER A 197 -19.61 -3.30 -21.23
N ILE A 198 -18.31 -3.42 -20.93
CA ILE A 198 -17.85 -3.89 -19.61
C ILE A 198 -18.34 -2.96 -18.49
N ILE A 199 -18.21 -1.64 -18.68
CA ILE A 199 -18.68 -0.65 -17.70
C ILE A 199 -20.20 -0.71 -17.54
N GLU A 200 -20.97 -0.86 -18.62
CA GLU A 200 -22.43 -0.93 -18.57
C GLU A 200 -22.93 -2.16 -17.82
N GLU A 201 -22.28 -3.31 -18.00
CA GLU A 201 -22.70 -4.59 -17.43
C GLU A 201 -22.19 -4.81 -15.99
N TYR A 202 -20.92 -4.48 -15.71
CA TYR A 202 -20.24 -4.91 -14.47
C TYR A 202 -20.00 -3.79 -13.44
N SER A 203 -20.06 -2.51 -13.84
CA SER A 203 -19.79 -1.39 -12.93
C SER A 203 -20.88 -1.26 -11.86
N LYS A 204 -20.50 -0.96 -10.62
CA LYS A 204 -21.49 -0.58 -9.59
C LYS A 204 -22.11 0.79 -9.85
N PHE A 205 -21.44 1.63 -10.63
CA PHE A 205 -21.92 2.97 -10.97
C PHE A 205 -22.95 2.95 -12.11
N ASN A 206 -23.15 1.83 -12.81
CA ASN A 206 -24.10 1.74 -13.94
C ASN A 206 -25.57 2.08 -13.60
N LYS A 207 -25.89 2.20 -12.31
CA LYS A 207 -27.20 2.63 -11.79
C LYS A 207 -27.37 4.15 -11.76
N THR A 208 -26.33 4.92 -12.04
CA THR A 208 -26.39 6.39 -12.07
C THR A 208 -26.31 6.87 -13.51
N ASP A 209 -26.87 8.03 -13.84
CA ASP A 209 -26.83 8.54 -15.23
C ASP A 209 -25.44 9.05 -15.65
N TYR A 210 -24.57 9.37 -14.68
CA TYR A 210 -23.27 10.01 -14.94
C TYR A 210 -22.10 9.02 -15.12
N TYR A 211 -22.31 7.71 -14.94
CA TYR A 211 -21.23 6.72 -14.97
C TYR A 211 -20.39 6.71 -16.25
N LYS A 212 -21.00 7.06 -17.41
CA LYS A 212 -20.29 7.19 -18.69
C LYS A 212 -19.36 8.40 -18.76
N GLY A 213 -19.64 9.41 -17.92
CA GLY A 213 -18.84 10.61 -17.76
C GLY A 213 -17.69 10.45 -16.76
N LEU A 214 -17.53 9.30 -16.10
CA LEU A 214 -16.44 9.12 -15.15
C LEU A 214 -15.06 9.03 -15.85
N PRO A 215 -13.98 9.50 -15.21
CA PRO A 215 -12.61 9.34 -15.69
C PRO A 215 -12.26 7.89 -16.02
N VAL A 216 -11.56 7.70 -17.14
CA VAL A 216 -11.03 6.39 -17.56
C VAL A 216 -9.52 6.48 -17.69
N PHE A 217 -8.82 5.63 -16.97
CA PHE A 217 -7.38 5.48 -17.01
C PHE A 217 -6.97 4.20 -17.73
N GLU A 218 -5.90 4.29 -18.52
CA GLU A 218 -5.14 3.14 -19.00
C GLU A 218 -3.91 2.97 -18.13
N MET A 219 -3.71 1.74 -17.65
CA MET A 219 -2.45 1.31 -17.08
C MET A 219 -1.65 0.53 -18.11
N VAL A 220 -0.35 0.80 -18.17
CA VAL A 220 0.62 0.02 -18.94
C VAL A 220 1.73 -0.44 -17.99
N CYS A 221 2.17 -1.68 -18.15
CA CYS A 221 3.36 -2.18 -17.48
C CYS A 221 4.20 -2.99 -18.47
N ASN A 222 5.49 -2.71 -18.52
CA ASN A 222 6.44 -3.33 -19.44
C ASN A 222 7.14 -4.58 -18.87
N GLN A 223 6.86 -4.92 -17.61
CA GLN A 223 7.42 -6.05 -16.90
C GLN A 223 6.32 -6.85 -16.20
N ASP A 224 6.64 -8.09 -15.86
CA ASP A 224 5.70 -9.01 -15.24
C ASP A 224 5.86 -9.06 -13.73
N PHE A 225 4.99 -8.33 -13.03
CA PHE A 225 4.95 -8.33 -11.57
C PHE A 225 3.73 -9.07 -11.01
N PRO A 226 3.77 -9.49 -9.74
CA PRO A 226 2.61 -10.01 -9.03
C PRO A 226 1.45 -9.01 -9.04
N MET A 227 0.24 -9.50 -9.32
CA MET A 227 -0.92 -8.62 -9.47
C MET A 227 -1.31 -7.98 -8.13
N ASP A 228 -1.49 -8.79 -7.09
CA ASP A 228 -2.03 -8.34 -5.81
C ASP A 228 -0.95 -7.73 -4.90
N GLU A 229 0.26 -8.29 -4.92
CA GLU A 229 1.38 -7.88 -4.06
C GLU A 229 2.20 -6.71 -4.62
N ALA A 230 2.01 -6.33 -5.89
CA ALA A 230 2.79 -5.26 -6.53
C ALA A 230 1.94 -4.34 -7.42
N ILE A 231 1.32 -4.87 -8.49
CA ILE A 231 0.62 -4.05 -9.48
C ILE A 231 -0.53 -3.24 -8.87
N VAL A 232 -1.45 -3.88 -8.14
CA VAL A 232 -2.63 -3.21 -7.58
C VAL A 232 -2.24 -2.11 -6.56
N PRO A 233 -1.35 -2.36 -5.58
CA PRO A 233 -0.87 -1.31 -4.67
C PRO A 233 -0.20 -0.13 -5.40
N ILE A 234 0.65 -0.40 -6.39
CA ILE A 234 1.37 0.65 -7.13
C ILE A 234 0.42 1.45 -8.03
N MET A 235 -0.50 0.77 -8.71
CA MET A 235 -1.57 1.38 -9.51
C MET A 235 -2.39 2.35 -8.66
N LYS A 236 -2.80 1.92 -7.45
CA LYS A 236 -3.52 2.76 -6.50
C LYS A 236 -2.74 4.01 -6.12
N ARG A 237 -1.45 3.86 -5.80
CA ARG A 237 -0.58 4.99 -5.44
C ARG A 237 -0.41 5.98 -6.59
N LYS A 238 -0.18 5.49 -7.81
CA LYS A 238 -0.07 6.35 -9.00
C LYS A 238 -1.36 7.08 -9.32
N LEU A 239 -2.50 6.39 -9.23
CA LEU A 239 -3.82 7.02 -9.39
C LEU A 239 -3.98 8.17 -8.40
N MET A 240 -3.69 7.94 -7.12
CA MET A 240 -3.84 8.96 -6.09
C MET A 240 -2.90 10.14 -6.32
N SER A 241 -1.63 9.88 -6.62
CA SER A 241 -0.65 10.92 -6.95
C SER A 241 -1.13 11.79 -8.12
N TYR A 242 -1.62 11.15 -9.19
CA TYR A 242 -2.14 11.84 -10.37
C TYR A 242 -3.36 12.72 -10.07
N ILE A 243 -4.35 12.17 -9.36
CA ILE A 243 -5.57 12.89 -8.98
C ILE A 243 -5.22 14.09 -8.09
N PHE A 244 -4.39 13.90 -7.06
CA PHE A 244 -4.02 14.99 -6.15
C PHE A 244 -3.24 16.09 -6.86
N GLN A 245 -2.29 15.74 -7.73
CA GLN A 245 -1.53 16.71 -8.50
C GLN A 245 -2.46 17.60 -9.35
N ILE A 246 -3.40 17.00 -10.08
CA ILE A 246 -4.32 17.76 -10.95
C ILE A 246 -5.33 18.56 -10.14
N VAL A 247 -5.94 17.96 -9.11
CA VAL A 247 -6.94 18.65 -8.28
C VAL A 247 -6.31 19.84 -7.56
N ASN A 248 -5.08 19.71 -7.05
CA ASN A 248 -4.37 20.81 -6.40
C ASN A 248 -4.01 21.91 -7.40
N ILE A 249 -3.53 21.57 -8.60
CA ILE A 249 -3.28 22.57 -9.67
C ILE A 249 -4.56 23.35 -10.01
N ASN A 250 -5.69 22.66 -10.13
CA ASN A 250 -6.97 23.31 -10.44
C ASN A 250 -7.45 24.24 -9.31
N LYS A 251 -7.19 23.88 -8.05
CA LYS A 251 -7.46 24.80 -6.92
C LYS A 251 -6.61 26.05 -7.03
N THR A 252 -5.30 25.92 -7.27
CA THR A 252 -4.38 27.07 -7.38
C THR A 252 -4.73 28.00 -8.53
N LYS A 253 -5.06 27.47 -9.73
CA LYS A 253 -5.48 28.30 -10.88
C LYS A 253 -6.77 29.09 -10.62
N ASN A 254 -7.69 28.54 -9.84
CA ASN A 254 -8.93 29.23 -9.46
C ASN A 254 -8.71 30.36 -8.41
N PHE A 255 -7.57 30.39 -7.72
CA PHE A 255 -7.18 31.52 -6.86
C PHE A 255 -6.66 32.69 -7.70
N ASP A 256 -5.85 32.42 -8.71
CA ASP A 256 -5.27 33.46 -9.58
C ASP A 256 -6.31 34.12 -10.50
N SER A 257 -7.41 33.44 -10.81
CA SER A 257 -8.51 33.99 -11.62
C SER A 257 -9.49 34.89 -10.85
N LYS A 258 -9.20 35.21 -9.58
CA LYS A 258 -10.03 36.06 -8.72
C LYS A 258 -9.38 37.42 -8.38
N ILE A 259 -8.35 37.81 -9.12
CA ILE A 259 -7.72 39.14 -9.08
C ILE A 259 -8.00 39.82 -10.43
#